data_AF-A0A068AZX7-F1
#
_entry.id   AF-A0A068AZX7-F1
#
_cell.length_a   1.000
_cell.length_b   1.000
_cell.length_c   1.000
_cell.angle_alpha   90.00
_cell.angle_beta   90.00
_cell.angle_gamma   90.00
#
_symmetry.space_group_name_H-M   'P 1'
#
loop_
_entity.id
_entity.type
_entity.pdbx_description
1 polymer ?
#
loop_
_entity_poly.entity_id
_entity_poly.type
_entity_poly.pdbx_seq_one_letter_code
_entity_poly.pdbx_strand_id
1 'polypeptide(L)'
;AILIGYLCLGASILQALETRTELVVRSRKLVRLNNMIENFTEESWNLFGSNNNKTITINNYEKWAEVFRDYMVRVAQEVDERRPIHQELLAPERLDNIHNKWTFPTALLYVLTVLTTCGYSEVSVNTDVGKIFSVIFALVGIPLMFITAADIGKFLSDTLLRIIAEWKLMTRR
;
A
#
# COMPACT_ATOMS: atom_id res chain seq x y z
N ALA A 1 3.86 28.36 -5.30
CA ALA A 1 5.27 28.03 -5.00
C ALA A 1 5.43 27.44 -3.59
N ILE A 2 4.99 28.16 -2.54
CA ILE A 2 5.15 27.73 -1.14
C ILE A 2 4.49 26.36 -0.85
N LEU A 3 3.24 26.15 -1.30
CA LEU A 3 2.55 24.86 -1.14
C LEU A 3 3.30 23.69 -1.80
N ILE A 4 3.80 23.89 -3.02
CA ILE A 4 4.52 22.83 -3.76
C ILE A 4 5.81 22.46 -3.01
N GLY A 5 6.56 23.45 -2.52
CA GLY A 5 7.74 23.20 -1.68
C GLY A 5 7.39 22.45 -0.40
N TYR A 6 6.28 22.81 0.25
CA TYR A 6 5.77 22.14 1.44
C TYR A 6 5.41 20.67 1.18
N LEU A 7 4.75 20.38 0.05
CA LEU A 7 4.41 19.01 -0.37
C LEU A 7 5.67 18.17 -0.64
N CYS A 8 6.62 18.70 -1.41
CA CYS A 8 7.85 17.98 -1.74
C CYS A 8 8.70 17.69 -0.49
N LEU A 9 8.76 18.63 0.45
CA LEU A 9 9.47 18.46 1.72
C LEU A 9 8.79 17.38 2.58
N GLY A 10 7.47 17.47 2.77
CA GLY A 10 6.70 16.47 3.51
C GLY A 10 6.84 15.06 2.92
N ALA A 11 6.78 14.96 1.59
CA ALA A 11 6.94 13.69 0.88
C ALA A 11 8.33 13.09 1.10
N SER A 12 9.38 13.91 1.00
CA SER A 12 10.77 13.45 1.19
C SER A 12 11.02 12.96 2.62
N ILE A 13 10.47 13.66 3.62
CA ILE A 13 10.60 13.26 5.03
C ILE A 13 9.87 11.94 5.29
N LEU A 14 8.60 11.83 4.88
CA LEU A 14 7.83 10.60 5.10
C LEU A 14 8.42 9.41 4.35
N GLN A 15 8.89 9.63 3.12
CA GLN A 15 9.61 8.61 2.38
C GLN A 15 10.84 8.10 3.16
N ALA A 16 11.68 9.02 3.66
CA ALA A 16 12.86 8.63 4.43
C ALA A 16 12.52 7.87 5.73
N LEU A 17 11.43 8.24 6.40
CA LEU A 17 11.01 7.62 7.67
C LEU A 17 10.37 6.24 7.46
N GLU A 18 9.53 6.07 6.43
CA GLU A 18 8.68 4.88 6.28
C GLU A 18 9.26 3.80 5.34
N THR A 19 10.16 4.16 4.41
CA THR A 19 10.70 3.18 3.43
C THR A 19 11.37 1.99 4.11
N ARG A 20 12.23 2.23 5.12
CA ARG A 20 12.97 1.13 5.77
C ARG A 20 12.05 0.20 6.55
N THR A 21 11.10 0.75 7.29
CA THR A 21 10.19 -0.01 8.14
C THR A 21 9.20 -0.84 7.32
N GLU A 22 8.68 -0.29 6.23
CA GLU A 22 7.78 -1.01 5.32
C GLU A 22 8.47 -2.22 4.70
N LEU A 23 9.69 -2.05 4.18
CA LEU A 23 10.47 -3.13 3.57
C LEU A 23 10.74 -4.27 4.56
N VAL A 24 11.09 -3.96 5.81
CA VAL A 24 11.34 -4.97 6.85
C VAL A 24 10.05 -5.67 7.27
N VAL A 25 8.93 -4.93 7.42
CA VAL A 25 7.63 -5.53 7.72
C VAL A 25 7.24 -6.52 6.62
N ARG A 26 7.38 -6.11 5.36
CA ARG A 26 7.06 -6.95 4.19
C ARG A 26 7.95 -8.20 4.12
N SER A 27 9.25 -8.07 4.34
CA SER A 27 10.17 -9.22 4.42
C SER A 27 9.71 -10.24 5.46
N ARG A 28 9.31 -9.79 6.66
CA ARG A 28 8.81 -10.71 7.71
C ARG A 28 7.55 -11.45 7.30
N LYS A 29 6.62 -10.79 6.60
CA LYS A 29 5.41 -11.45 6.06
C LYS A 29 5.79 -12.55 5.08
N LEU A 30 6.71 -12.26 4.16
CA LEU A 30 7.20 -13.22 3.17
C LEU A 30 7.93 -14.41 3.80
N VAL A 31 8.77 -14.17 4.81
CA VAL A 31 9.44 -15.25 5.56
C VAL A 31 8.41 -16.12 6.28
N ARG A 32 7.41 -15.51 6.92
CA ARG A 32 6.32 -16.27 7.56
C ARG A 32 5.54 -17.12 6.55
N LEU A 33 5.23 -16.57 5.37
CA LEU A 33 4.58 -17.31 4.29
C LEU A 33 5.43 -18.51 3.83
N ASN A 34 6.74 -18.30 3.64
CA ASN A 34 7.64 -19.38 3.26
C ASN A 34 7.66 -20.51 4.31
N ASN A 35 7.78 -20.16 5.58
CA ASN A 35 7.76 -21.13 6.67
C ASN A 35 6.42 -21.88 6.74
N MET A 36 5.30 -21.21 6.45
CA MET A 36 4.00 -21.87 6.41
C MET A 36 3.91 -22.87 5.24
N ILE A 37 4.46 -22.53 4.08
CA ILE A 37 4.52 -23.45 2.92
C ILE A 37 5.35 -24.67 3.27
N GLU A 38 6.51 -24.48 3.90
CA GLU A 38 7.39 -25.57 4.33
C GLU A 38 6.69 -26.48 5.35
N ASN A 39 6.09 -25.90 6.39
CA ASN A 39 5.34 -26.65 7.40
C ASN A 39 4.17 -27.42 6.79
N PHE A 40 3.37 -26.79 5.92
CA PHE A 40 2.27 -27.46 5.24
C PHE A 40 2.75 -28.61 4.35
N THR A 41 3.89 -28.43 3.69
CA THR A 41 4.50 -29.47 2.84
C THR A 41 4.96 -30.64 3.68
N GLU A 42 5.59 -30.40 4.83
CA GLU A 42 6.02 -31.45 5.77
C GLU A 42 4.83 -32.19 6.39
N GLU A 43 3.81 -31.47 6.86
CA GLU A 43 2.59 -32.07 7.40
C GLU A 43 1.87 -32.92 6.35
N SER A 44 1.75 -32.40 5.12
CA SER A 44 1.19 -33.15 3.99
C SER A 44 2.02 -34.38 3.69
N TRP A 45 3.36 -34.26 3.63
CA TRP A 45 4.25 -35.37 3.34
C TRP A 45 4.15 -36.47 4.40
N ASN A 46 4.08 -36.11 5.69
CA ASN A 46 3.94 -37.07 6.79
C ASN A 46 2.59 -37.80 6.76
N LEU A 47 1.50 -37.10 6.41
CA LEU A 47 0.16 -37.70 6.29
C LEU A 47 0.05 -38.75 5.18
N PHE A 48 0.82 -38.59 4.09
CA PHE A 48 0.82 -39.51 2.94
C PHE A 48 1.96 -40.53 2.97
N GLY A 49 3.12 -40.14 3.49
CA GLY A 49 4.35 -40.94 3.52
C GLY A 49 4.38 -42.01 4.62
N SER A 50 3.51 -41.93 5.62
CA SER A 50 3.49 -42.88 6.76
C SER A 50 2.89 -44.26 6.44
N ASN A 51 2.34 -44.50 5.24
CA ASN A 51 1.71 -45.79 4.90
C ASN A 51 2.58 -46.62 3.96
N ASN A 52 3.38 -47.50 4.55
CA ASN A 52 4.09 -48.59 3.87
C ASN A 52 3.11 -49.60 3.20
N ASN A 53 1.80 -49.41 3.43
CA ASN A 53 0.71 -50.25 3.01
C ASN A 53 -0.22 -49.37 2.14
N LYS A 54 -0.14 -49.56 0.81
CA LYS A 54 -0.65 -48.73 -0.30
C LYS A 54 -2.16 -48.40 -0.37
N THR A 55 -2.89 -48.30 0.72
CA THR A 55 -4.27 -47.82 0.70
C THR A 55 -4.35 -46.46 1.39
N ILE A 56 -4.47 -45.39 0.60
CA ILE A 56 -4.89 -44.08 1.10
C ILE A 56 -6.32 -44.25 1.59
N THR A 57 -6.50 -44.36 2.91
CA THR A 57 -7.83 -44.43 3.54
C THR A 57 -8.55 -43.09 3.42
N ILE A 58 -9.89 -43.12 3.26
CA ILE A 58 -10.76 -41.93 3.21
C ILE A 58 -10.47 -40.97 4.39
N ASN A 59 -10.18 -41.53 5.58
CA ASN A 59 -9.81 -40.78 6.78
C ASN A 59 -8.53 -39.93 6.63
N ASN A 60 -7.58 -40.31 5.77
CA ASN A 60 -6.36 -39.52 5.53
C ASN A 60 -6.66 -38.31 4.65
N TYR A 61 -7.57 -38.47 3.67
CA TYR A 61 -8.02 -37.37 2.83
C TYR A 61 -8.78 -36.32 3.66
N GLU A 62 -9.69 -36.75 4.54
CA GLU A 62 -10.44 -35.83 5.41
C GLU A 62 -9.51 -35.05 6.35
N LYS A 63 -8.52 -35.71 6.97
CA LYS A 63 -7.50 -35.06 7.80
C LYS A 63 -6.64 -34.08 7.00
N TRP A 64 -6.18 -34.47 5.81
CA TRP A 64 -5.43 -33.57 4.95
C TRP A 64 -6.27 -32.36 4.51
N ALA A 65 -7.56 -32.56 4.23
CA ALA A 65 -8.47 -31.47 3.86
C ALA A 65 -8.67 -30.47 5.01
N GLU A 66 -8.63 -30.91 6.27
CA GLU A 66 -8.64 -30.03 7.44
C GLU A 66 -7.35 -29.20 7.55
N VAL A 67 -6.18 -29.83 7.43
CA VAL A 67 -4.87 -29.16 7.44
C VAL A 67 -4.76 -28.16 6.30
N PHE A 68 -5.14 -28.56 5.08
CA PHE A 68 -5.14 -27.67 3.92
C PHE A 68 -6.08 -26.47 4.11
N ARG A 69 -7.26 -26.68 4.72
CA ARG A 69 -8.19 -25.59 5.01
C ARG A 69 -7.58 -24.60 6.00
N ASP A 70 -6.99 -25.07 7.10
CA ASP A 70 -6.35 -24.19 8.09
C ASP A 70 -5.18 -23.41 7.47
N TYR A 71 -4.34 -24.09 6.67
CA TYR A 71 -3.27 -23.45 5.91
C TYR A 71 -3.81 -22.36 4.97
N MET A 72 -4.84 -22.65 4.17
CA MET A 72 -5.41 -21.69 3.22
C MET A 72 -6.03 -20.48 3.92
N VAL A 73 -6.66 -20.65 5.08
CA VAL A 73 -7.18 -19.53 5.88
C VAL A 73 -6.05 -18.64 6.37
N ARG A 74 -4.96 -19.22 6.88
CA ARG A 74 -3.79 -18.45 7.34
C ARG A 74 -3.07 -17.75 6.20
N VAL A 75 -2.93 -18.40 5.04
CA VAL A 75 -2.35 -17.78 3.84
C VAL A 75 -3.21 -16.62 3.36
N ALA A 76 -4.53 -16.77 3.34
CA ALA A 76 -5.44 -15.71 2.95
C ALA A 76 -5.33 -14.47 3.86
N GLN A 77 -5.06 -14.65 5.16
CA GLN A 77 -4.84 -13.56 6.10
C GLN A 77 -3.50 -12.83 5.87
N GLU A 78 -2.47 -13.55 5.46
CA GLU A 78 -1.13 -12.98 5.28
C GLU A 78 -0.94 -12.40 3.85
N VAL A 79 -1.65 -12.95 2.85
CA VAL A 79 -1.71 -12.51 1.45
C VAL A 79 -2.90 -11.57 1.22
N ASP A 80 -3.01 -10.53 2.04
CA ASP A 80 -4.10 -9.55 1.92
C ASP A 80 -3.82 -8.49 0.82
N GLU A 81 -2.62 -8.50 0.24
CA GLU A 81 -2.19 -7.49 -0.74
C GLU A 81 -2.41 -7.97 -2.18
N ARG A 82 -3.05 -7.12 -3.02
CA ARG A 82 -3.26 -7.34 -4.46
C ARG A 82 -1.95 -7.25 -5.27
N ARG A 83 -0.93 -8.03 -4.92
CA ARG A 83 0.39 -7.93 -5.55
C ARG A 83 0.97 -9.31 -5.86
N PRO A 84 1.73 -9.45 -6.97
CA PRO A 84 2.38 -10.70 -7.31
C PRO A 84 3.51 -11.00 -6.31
N ILE A 85 3.38 -12.07 -5.55
CA ILE A 85 4.33 -12.46 -4.48
C ILE A 85 5.44 -13.39 -5.01
N HIS A 86 5.22 -14.04 -6.15
CA HIS A 86 6.06 -15.14 -6.63
C HIS A 86 7.54 -14.77 -6.75
N GLN A 87 7.89 -13.57 -7.19
CA GLN A 87 9.29 -13.16 -7.34
C GLN A 87 9.95 -12.83 -5.98
N GLU A 88 9.20 -12.25 -5.05
CA GLU A 88 9.70 -11.86 -3.73
C GLU A 88 9.86 -13.08 -2.81
N LEU A 89 9.04 -14.11 -3.00
CA LEU A 89 9.07 -15.35 -2.23
C LEU A 89 10.31 -16.21 -2.51
N LEU A 90 10.95 -16.06 -3.67
CA LEU A 90 12.18 -16.80 -4.01
C LEU A 90 13.36 -16.46 -3.08
N ALA A 91 13.35 -15.26 -2.49
CA ALA A 91 14.38 -14.80 -1.57
C ALA A 91 13.76 -13.80 -0.56
N PRO A 92 13.00 -14.30 0.44
CA PRO A 92 12.19 -13.45 1.32
C PRO A 92 13.01 -12.59 2.29
N GLU A 93 14.26 -12.99 2.57
CA GLU A 93 15.21 -12.25 3.41
C GLU A 93 15.88 -11.08 2.68
N ARG A 94 15.80 -11.06 1.34
CA ARG A 94 16.54 -10.13 0.49
C ARG A 94 15.76 -8.85 0.25
N LEU A 95 16.02 -7.80 1.04
CA LEU A 95 15.31 -6.51 1.02
C LEU A 95 15.35 -5.79 -0.34
N ASP A 96 16.38 -5.98 -1.16
CA ASP A 96 16.50 -5.39 -2.50
C ASP A 96 15.62 -6.06 -3.55
N ASN A 97 15.13 -7.28 -3.29
CA ASN A 97 14.15 -7.96 -4.14
C ASN A 97 12.70 -7.55 -3.80
N ILE A 98 12.50 -6.84 -2.69
CA ILE A 98 11.17 -6.43 -2.23
C ILE A 98 10.78 -5.11 -2.87
N HIS A 99 9.58 -5.07 -3.43
CA HIS A 99 9.07 -3.83 -4.01
C HIS A 99 8.80 -2.77 -2.94
N ASN A 100 9.52 -1.65 -3.02
CA ASN A 100 9.33 -0.49 -2.15
C ASN A 100 8.04 0.28 -2.50
N LYS A 101 7.09 0.34 -1.57
CA LYS A 101 5.87 1.14 -1.69
C LYS A 101 6.10 2.64 -1.61
N TRP A 102 7.06 3.05 -0.78
CA TRP A 102 7.37 4.45 -0.50
C TRP A 102 8.36 5.00 -1.53
N THR A 103 7.83 5.30 -2.71
CA THR A 103 8.53 6.05 -3.77
C THR A 103 8.19 7.54 -3.66
N PHE A 104 8.97 8.41 -4.29
CA PHE A 104 8.71 9.86 -4.22
C PHE A 104 7.30 10.23 -4.75
N PRO A 105 6.81 9.70 -5.89
CA PRO A 105 5.46 10.01 -6.38
C PRO A 105 4.35 9.51 -5.46
N THR A 106 4.50 8.32 -4.87
CA THR A 106 3.50 7.75 -3.95
C THR A 106 3.49 8.49 -2.61
N ALA A 107 4.66 8.90 -2.11
CA ALA A 107 4.78 9.77 -0.93
C ALA A 107 4.16 11.16 -1.19
N LEU A 108 4.37 11.73 -2.38
CA LEU A 108 3.76 13.00 -2.76
C LEU A 108 2.24 12.88 -2.83
N LEU A 109 1.72 11.79 -3.41
CA LEU A 109 0.29 11.52 -3.47
C LEU A 109 -0.30 11.31 -2.07
N TYR A 110 0.39 10.58 -1.18
CA TYR A 110 0.00 10.42 0.22
C TYR A 110 -0.14 11.78 0.91
N VAL A 111 0.89 12.61 0.79
CA VAL A 111 0.88 13.95 1.40
C VAL A 111 -0.27 14.78 0.83
N LEU A 112 -0.48 14.76 -0.50
CA LEU A 112 -1.59 15.45 -1.14
C LEU A 112 -2.97 14.98 -0.64
N THR A 113 -3.19 13.67 -0.48
CA THR A 113 -4.47 13.12 0.02
C THR A 113 -4.73 13.49 1.48
N VAL A 114 -3.66 13.65 2.28
CA VAL A 114 -3.74 14.20 3.65
C VAL A 114 -4.17 15.67 3.63
N LEU A 115 -3.55 16.55 2.82
CA LEU A 115 -3.95 17.97 2.75
C LEU A 115 -5.38 18.15 2.24
N THR A 116 -5.77 17.34 1.26
CA THR A 116 -7.11 17.39 0.65
C THR A 116 -8.17 16.67 1.48
N THR A 117 -7.80 16.07 2.61
CA THR A 117 -8.68 15.27 3.49
C THR A 117 -9.38 14.10 2.78
N CYS A 118 -8.83 13.65 1.65
CA CYS A 118 -9.38 12.56 0.84
C CYS A 118 -9.08 11.20 1.48
N GLY A 119 -7.86 11.00 1.99
CA GLY A 119 -7.49 9.84 2.81
C GLY A 119 -7.30 8.51 2.07
N TYR A 120 -7.52 8.43 0.76
CA TYR A 120 -7.31 7.19 -0.03
C TYR A 120 -5.89 7.13 -0.61
N SER A 121 -4.92 6.67 0.16
CA SER A 121 -3.56 6.39 -0.33
C SER A 121 -3.27 4.90 -0.33
N GLU A 122 -2.56 4.42 -1.35
CA GLU A 122 -2.07 3.04 -1.42
C GLU A 122 -1.04 2.73 -0.31
N VAL A 123 -0.37 3.78 0.20
CA VAL A 123 0.60 3.68 1.28
C VAL A 123 0.03 4.23 2.57
N SER A 124 0.40 3.62 3.70
CA SER A 124 0.03 4.05 5.05
C SER A 124 1.27 4.20 5.92
N VAL A 125 1.21 5.18 6.81
CA VAL A 125 2.29 5.50 7.76
C VAL A 125 2.16 4.55 8.94
N ASN A 126 3.15 3.68 9.10
CA ASN A 126 3.12 2.64 10.13
C ASN A 126 3.95 3.03 11.35
N THR A 127 4.95 3.91 11.20
CA THR A 127 5.80 4.34 12.30
C THR A 127 5.11 5.36 13.20
N ASP A 128 5.36 5.28 14.50
CA ASP A 128 4.75 6.22 15.45
C ASP A 128 5.26 7.65 15.25
N VAL A 129 6.55 7.80 14.90
CA VAL A 129 7.14 9.09 14.53
C VAL A 129 6.50 9.66 13.27
N GLY A 130 6.32 8.82 12.24
CA GLY A 130 5.65 9.22 11.00
C GLY A 130 4.21 9.65 11.23
N LYS A 131 3.47 8.97 12.12
CA LYS A 131 2.09 9.33 12.46
C LYS A 131 2.02 10.72 13.11
N ILE A 132 2.88 10.98 14.10
CA ILE A 132 2.94 12.28 14.77
C ILE A 132 3.32 13.37 13.75
N PHE A 133 4.31 13.12 12.90
CA PHE A 133 4.68 14.03 11.82
C PHE A 133 3.49 14.31 10.89
N SER A 134 2.79 13.28 10.44
CA SER A 134 1.64 13.39 9.54
C SER A 134 0.52 14.25 10.14
N VAL A 135 0.24 14.10 11.44
CA VAL A 135 -0.76 14.91 12.16
C VAL A 135 -0.34 16.39 12.20
N ILE A 136 0.89 16.69 12.62
CA ILE A 136 1.40 18.07 12.68
C ILE A 136 1.40 18.71 11.29
N PHE A 137 1.84 17.93 10.30
CA PHE A 137 1.89 18.33 8.91
C PHE A 137 0.48 18.61 8.34
N ALA A 138 -0.53 17.83 8.72
CA ALA A 138 -1.92 18.05 8.33
C ALA A 138 -2.51 19.32 8.97
N LEU A 139 -2.21 19.60 10.23
CA LEU A 139 -2.73 20.79 10.93
C LEU A 139 -2.34 22.11 10.25
N VAL A 140 -1.13 22.18 9.72
CA VAL A 140 -0.65 23.37 8.97
C VAL A 140 -1.04 23.28 7.49
N GLY A 141 -1.03 22.07 6.92
CA GLY A 141 -1.29 21.83 5.51
C GLY A 141 -2.74 22.08 5.09
N ILE A 142 -3.72 21.68 5.90
CA ILE A 142 -5.15 21.81 5.56
C ILE A 142 -5.58 23.29 5.41
N PRO A 143 -5.26 24.21 6.36
CA PRO A 143 -5.58 25.63 6.19
C PRO A 143 -4.88 26.23 4.97
N LEU A 144 -3.59 25.90 4.75
CA LEU A 144 -2.83 26.39 3.60
C LEU A 144 -3.45 25.91 2.28
N MET A 145 -3.87 24.64 2.21
CA MET A 145 -4.56 24.07 1.07
C MET A 145 -5.86 24.82 0.79
N PHE A 146 -6.65 25.12 1.81
CA PHE A 146 -7.92 25.82 1.66
C PHE A 146 -7.75 27.24 1.08
N ILE A 147 -6.73 27.98 1.54
CA ILE A 147 -6.38 29.30 0.99
C ILE A 147 -6.01 29.16 -0.50
N THR A 148 -5.14 28.22 -0.84
CA THR A 148 -4.74 28.01 -2.24
C THR A 148 -5.90 27.54 -3.12
N ALA A 149 -6.83 26.75 -2.58
CA ALA A 149 -8.01 26.30 -3.31
C ALA A 149 -8.95 27.47 -3.62
N ALA A 150 -9.10 28.43 -2.70
CA ALA A 150 -9.88 29.65 -2.95
C ALA A 150 -9.27 30.50 -4.07
N ASP A 151 -7.94 30.66 -4.06
CA ASP A 151 -7.22 31.39 -5.12
C ASP A 151 -7.34 30.70 -6.47
N ILE A 152 -7.20 29.36 -6.50
CA ILE A 152 -7.42 28.55 -7.71
C ILE A 152 -8.86 28.70 -8.20
N GLY A 153 -9.84 28.68 -7.31
CA GLY A 153 -11.25 28.86 -7.65
C GLY A 153 -11.54 30.22 -8.28
N LYS A 154 -10.94 31.29 -7.77
CA LYS A 154 -11.05 32.64 -8.35
C LYS A 154 -10.42 32.71 -9.74
N PHE A 155 -9.21 32.18 -9.89
CA PHE A 155 -8.52 32.11 -11.17
C PHE A 155 -9.34 31.32 -12.22
N LEU A 156 -9.92 30.19 -11.82
CA LEU A 156 -10.78 29.38 -12.67
C LEU A 156 -12.03 30.17 -13.10
N SER A 157 -12.70 30.84 -12.16
CA SER A 157 -13.87 31.68 -12.44
C SER A 157 -13.56 32.78 -13.44
N ASP A 158 -12.49 33.54 -13.22
CA ASP A 158 -12.08 34.63 -14.12
C ASP A 158 -11.75 34.10 -15.53
N THR A 159 -11.11 32.93 -15.61
CA THR A 159 -10.79 32.27 -16.88
C THR A 159 -12.04 31.79 -17.61
N LEU A 160 -12.97 31.15 -16.90
CA LEU A 160 -14.24 30.69 -17.48
C LEU A 160 -15.09 31.86 -17.98
N LEU A 161 -15.16 32.96 -17.22
CA LEU A 161 -15.88 34.16 -17.64
C LEU A 161 -15.28 34.78 -18.90
N ARG A 162 -13.94 34.80 -19.02
CA ARG A 162 -13.26 35.24 -20.26
C ARG A 162 -13.62 34.35 -21.44
N ILE A 163 -13.55 33.03 -21.27
CA ILE A 163 -13.90 32.07 -22.32
C ILE A 163 -15.35 32.25 -22.76
N ILE A 164 -16.29 32.40 -21.82
CA ILE A 164 -17.71 32.61 -22.13
C ILE A 164 -17.93 33.94 -22.87
N ALA A 165 -17.24 35.00 -22.46
CA ALA A 165 -17.33 36.29 -23.13
C ALA A 165 -16.82 36.23 -24.57
N GLU A 166 -15.67 35.59 -24.81
CA GLU A 166 -15.13 35.37 -26.15
C GLU A 166 -16.04 34.48 -27.00
N TRP A 167 -16.57 33.41 -26.41
CA TRP A 167 -17.50 32.51 -27.09
C TRP A 167 -18.76 33.27 -27.54
N LYS A 168 -19.36 34.06 -26.64
CA LYS A 168 -20.54 34.88 -26.94
C LYS A 168 -20.29 35.94 -28.01
N LEU A 169 -19.07 36.46 -28.10
CA LEU A 169 -18.66 37.37 -29.19
C LEU A 169 -18.54 36.64 -30.53
N MET A 170 -18.04 35.39 -30.54
CA MET A 170 -17.99 34.58 -31.76
C MET A 170 -19.37 34.12 -32.24
N THR A 171 -20.29 33.75 -31.34
CA THR A 171 -21.64 33.30 -31.74
C THR A 171 -22.59 34.43 -32.15
N ARG A 172 -22.22 35.69 -31.88
CA ARG A 172 -22.97 36.89 -32.31
C ARG A 172 -22.55 37.43 -33.68
N ARG A 173 -21.54 36.83 -34.32
CA ARG A 173 -21.21 37.03 -35.73
C ARG A 173 -21.86 35.94 -36.57
#